data_AF-A0A4Y2UHA2-F1
#
_entry.id   AF-A0A4Y2UHA2-F1
#
_cell.length_a   1.000
_cell.length_b   1.000
_cell.length_c   1.000
_cell.angle_alpha   90.00
_cell.angle_beta   90.00
_cell.angle_gamma   90.00
#
_symmetry.space_group_name_H-M   'P 1'
#
loop_
_entity.id
_entity.type
_entity.pdbx_description
1 polymer ?
#
loop_
_entity_poly.entity_id
_entity_poly.type
_entity_poly.pdbx_seq_one_letter_code
_entity_poly.pdbx_strand_id
1 'polypeptide(L)'
;MDTASFEFLLKLVTPHIERKDTKMRKAISSGERLALTLRYLASGETQSSLAYQFRIAQNTISAILKAVCNALVTVLKDHLQTPATEAEWKSVSDEFHNLWQFPMCIGAL
;
A
#
# COMPACT_ATOMS: atom_id res chain seq x y z
N MET A 1 4.70 -11.30 1.39
CA MET A 1 3.36 -11.48 0.81
C MET A 1 3.40 -12.74 -0.01
N ASP A 2 2.47 -13.66 0.23
CA ASP A 2 2.29 -14.83 -0.62
C ASP A 2 1.70 -14.43 -1.98
N THR A 3 1.90 -15.28 -2.98
CA THR A 3 1.49 -15.00 -4.37
C THR A 3 -0.02 -14.81 -4.50
N ALA A 4 -0.82 -15.60 -3.77
CA ALA A 4 -2.28 -15.56 -3.87
C ALA A 4 -2.84 -14.23 -3.34
N SER A 5 -2.35 -13.76 -2.19
CA SER A 5 -2.71 -12.45 -1.66
C SER A 5 -2.35 -11.32 -2.63
N PHE A 6 -1.17 -11.40 -3.27
CA PHE A 6 -0.74 -10.37 -4.22
C PHE A 6 -1.65 -10.34 -5.46
N GLU A 7 -1.99 -11.51 -6.02
CA GLU A 7 -2.90 -11.61 -7.17
C GLU A 7 -4.31 -11.12 -6.83
N PHE A 8 -4.81 -11.46 -5.64
CA PHE A 8 -6.09 -10.95 -5.14
C PHE A 8 -6.11 -9.43 -5.08
N LEU A 9 -5.09 -8.83 -4.46
CA LEU A 9 -4.97 -7.38 -4.35
C LEU A 9 -4.81 -6.74 -5.73
N LEU A 10 -4.00 -7.33 -6.60
CA LEU A 10 -3.80 -6.85 -7.97
C LEU A 10 -5.11 -6.81 -8.75
N LYS A 11 -5.93 -7.86 -8.66
CA LYS A 11 -7.24 -7.92 -9.32
C LYS A 11 -8.15 -6.77 -8.88
N LEU A 12 -8.16 -6.45 -7.59
CA LEU A 12 -8.99 -5.36 -7.05
C LEU A 12 -8.47 -3.97 -7.45
N VAL A 13 -7.16 -3.78 -7.45
CA VAL A 13 -6.55 -2.46 -7.70
C VAL A 13 -6.44 -2.16 -9.20
N THR A 14 -6.34 -3.18 -10.05
CA THR A 14 -6.13 -3.03 -11.52
C THR A 14 -7.08 -2.03 -12.19
N PRO A 15 -8.41 -2.06 -11.96
CA PRO A 15 -9.35 -1.11 -12.57
C PRO A 15 -9.03 0.36 -12.28
N HIS A 16 -8.32 0.66 -11.19
CA HIS A 16 -7.99 2.02 -10.76
C HIS A 16 -6.61 2.50 -11.21
N ILE A 17 -5.68 1.59 -11.52
CA ILE A 17 -4.28 1.92 -11.81
C ILE A 17 -3.83 1.57 -13.22
N GLU A 18 -4.66 0.86 -13.99
CA GLU A 18 -4.36 0.47 -15.36
C GLU A 18 -4.12 1.70 -16.25
N ARG A 19 -3.15 1.58 -17.17
CA ARG A 19 -2.93 2.59 -18.22
C ARG A 19 -2.82 1.89 -19.55
N LYS A 20 -3.18 2.64 -20.60
CA LYS A 20 -3.11 2.19 -21.97
C LYS A 20 -1.70 2.38 -22.53
N ASP A 21 -1.30 1.43 -23.37
CA ASP A 21 -0.11 1.56 -24.18
C ASP A 21 -0.26 2.72 -25.18
N THR A 22 0.86 3.35 -25.49
CA THR A 22 0.95 4.35 -26.54
C THR A 22 1.78 3.81 -27.69
N LYS A 23 1.62 4.38 -28.89
CA LYS A 23 2.42 4.00 -30.07
C LYS A 23 3.94 4.10 -29.84
N MET A 24 4.36 5.00 -28.95
CA MET A 24 5.78 5.29 -28.69
C MET A 24 6.35 4.52 -27.50
N ARG A 25 5.51 4.07 -26.57
CA ARG A 25 5.95 3.44 -25.31
C ARG A 25 4.86 2.56 -24.71
N LYS A 26 5.25 1.37 -24.25
CA LYS A 26 4.44 0.48 -23.41
C LYS A 26 4.25 1.08 -22.01
N ALA A 27 3.03 1.01 -21.50
CA ALA A 27 2.71 1.44 -20.15
C ALA A 27 3.37 0.48 -19.15
N ILE A 28 3.80 1.04 -18.01
CA ILE A 28 4.22 0.23 -16.86
C ILE A 28 3.00 -0.55 -16.39
N SER A 29 3.12 -1.86 -16.26
CA SER A 29 1.99 -2.75 -15.94
C SER A 29 1.39 -2.45 -14.56
N SER A 30 0.12 -2.78 -14.36
CA SER A 30 -0.54 -2.65 -13.05
C SER A 30 0.19 -3.45 -11.97
N GLY A 31 0.71 -4.63 -12.32
CA GLY A 31 1.50 -5.48 -11.43
C GLY A 31 2.80 -4.84 -10.98
N GLU A 32 3.60 -4.28 -11.90
CA GLU A 32 4.84 -3.59 -11.56
C GLU A 32 4.58 -2.35 -10.69
N ARG A 33 3.52 -1.60 -10.97
CA ARG A 33 3.13 -0.44 -10.16
C ARG A 33 2.76 -0.84 -8.74
N LEU A 34 1.96 -1.90 -8.60
CA LEU A 34 1.58 -2.41 -7.28
C LEU A 34 2.81 -2.91 -6.53
N ALA A 35 3.66 -3.71 -7.16
CA ALA A 35 4.87 -4.25 -6.57
C ALA A 35 5.84 -3.14 -6.11
N LEU A 36 6.02 -2.10 -6.93
CA LEU A 36 6.83 -0.93 -6.60
C LEU A 36 6.28 -0.20 -5.37
N THR A 37 4.98 0.05 -5.32
CA THR A 37 4.35 0.74 -4.18
C THR A 37 4.41 -0.10 -2.91
N LEU A 38 4.16 -1.41 -2.99
CA LEU A 38 4.28 -2.30 -1.84
C LEU A 38 5.72 -2.38 -1.33
N ARG A 39 6.71 -2.40 -2.23
CA ARG A 39 8.12 -2.33 -1.84
C ARG A 39 8.39 -1.03 -1.08
N TYR A 40 7.97 0.10 -1.61
CA TYR A 40 8.14 1.41 -0.96
C TYR A 40 7.54 1.45 0.44
N LEU A 41 6.31 0.95 0.60
CA LEU A 41 5.61 0.93 1.89
C LEU A 41 6.25 -0.02 2.90
N ALA A 42 6.75 -1.18 2.44
CA ALA A 42 7.34 -2.19 3.32
C ALA A 42 8.80 -1.86 3.73
N SER A 43 9.59 -1.24 2.85
CA SER A 43 11.01 -0.97 3.12
C SER A 43 11.29 0.44 3.62
N GLY A 44 10.39 1.41 3.38
CA GLY A 44 10.63 2.82 3.69
C GLY A 44 11.76 3.46 2.87
N GLU A 45 12.17 2.84 1.76
CA GLU A 45 13.28 3.32 0.93
C GLU A 45 12.97 4.65 0.23
N THR A 46 14.03 5.39 -0.12
CA THR A 46 13.88 6.61 -0.92
C THR A 46 13.44 6.32 -2.35
N GLN A 47 12.70 7.25 -2.97
CA GLN A 47 12.32 7.16 -4.38
C GLN A 47 13.54 7.11 -5.31
N SER A 48 14.68 7.67 -4.88
CA SER A 48 15.96 7.56 -5.59
C SER A 48 16.48 6.13 -5.67
N SER A 49 16.42 5.39 -4.55
CA SER A 49 16.79 3.96 -4.52
C SER A 49 15.88 3.15 -5.45
N LEU A 50 14.57 3.36 -5.33
CA LEU A 50 13.59 2.66 -6.16
C LEU A 50 13.72 2.98 -7.65
N ALA A 51 14.08 4.22 -8.00
CA ALA A 51 14.32 4.61 -9.38
C ALA A 51 15.44 3.79 -10.03
N TYR A 52 16.50 3.51 -9.27
CA TYR A 52 17.59 2.66 -9.72
C TYR A 52 17.15 1.19 -9.85
N GLN A 53 16.46 0.66 -8.84
CA GLN A 53 16.02 -0.75 -8.80
C GLN A 53 15.02 -1.10 -9.90
N PHE A 54 13.98 -0.27 -10.06
CA PHE A 54 12.90 -0.51 -11.02
C PHE A 54 13.16 0.12 -12.39
N ARG A 55 14.25 0.90 -12.53
CA ARG A 55 14.61 1.64 -13.75
C ARG A 55 13.47 2.57 -14.23
N ILE A 56 12.78 3.20 -13.28
CA ILE A 56 11.70 4.15 -13.51
C ILE A 56 12.13 5.52 -12.97
N ALA A 57 11.94 6.58 -13.75
CA ALA A 57 12.27 7.92 -13.31
C ALA A 57 11.48 8.34 -12.04
N GLN A 58 12.12 9.08 -11.14
CA GLN A 58 11.54 9.48 -9.85
C GLN A 58 10.19 10.21 -9.99
N ASN A 59 10.05 11.07 -11.00
CA ASN A 59 8.79 11.77 -11.26
C ASN A 59 7.63 10.79 -11.53
N THR A 60 7.91 9.70 -12.24
CA THR A 60 6.95 8.66 -12.60
C THR A 60 6.65 7.80 -11.38
N ILE A 61 7.66 7.48 -10.56
CA ILE A 61 7.48 6.81 -9.26
C ILE A 61 6.55 7.61 -8.37
N SER A 62 6.78 8.91 -8.19
CA SER A 62 5.94 9.79 -7.38
C SER A 62 4.47 9.76 -7.84
N ALA A 63 4.24 9.77 -9.16
CA ALA A 63 2.89 9.65 -9.72
C ALA A 63 2.26 8.26 -9.50
N ILE A 64 3.04 7.19 -9.64
CA ILE A 64 2.60 5.82 -9.39
C ILE A 64 2.22 5.64 -7.91
N LEU A 65 3.08 6.08 -6.98
CA LEU A 65 2.83 5.96 -5.55
C LEU A 65 1.51 6.65 -5.17
N LYS A 66 1.29 7.89 -5.62
CA LYS A 66 0.04 8.61 -5.37
C LYS A 66 -1.18 7.86 -5.92
N ALA A 67 -1.11 7.38 -7.17
CA ALA A 67 -2.23 6.69 -7.79
C ALA A 67 -2.55 5.35 -7.10
N VAL A 68 -1.52 4.56 -6.81
CA VAL A 68 -1.68 3.22 -6.20
C VAL A 68 -2.10 3.34 -4.74
N CYS A 69 -1.53 4.26 -3.95
CA CYS A 69 -1.96 4.46 -2.57
C CYS A 69 -3.43 4.87 -2.49
N ASN A 70 -3.88 5.80 -3.35
CA ASN A 70 -5.29 6.18 -3.40
C ASN A 70 -6.21 5.01 -3.78
N ALA A 71 -5.78 4.20 -4.75
CA ALA A 71 -6.52 3.00 -5.15
C ALA A 71 -6.59 1.97 -4.00
N LEU A 72 -5.47 1.75 -3.29
CA LEU A 72 -5.42 0.86 -2.13
C LEU A 72 -6.36 1.31 -1.02
N VAL A 73 -6.35 2.60 -0.66
CA VAL A 73 -7.27 3.15 0.34
C VAL A 73 -8.73 2.96 -0.08
N THR A 74 -9.04 3.14 -1.37
CA THR A 74 -10.42 2.99 -1.88
C THR A 74 -10.89 1.54 -1.82
N VAL A 75 -10.04 0.61 -2.27
CA VAL A 75 -10.37 -0.82 -2.36
C VAL A 75 -10.37 -1.50 -0.99
N LEU A 76 -9.44 -1.15 -0.12
CA LEU A 76 -9.27 -1.78 1.19
C LEU A 76 -10.15 -1.14 2.27
N LYS A 77 -10.86 -0.05 1.96
CA LYS A 77 -11.75 0.62 2.93
C LYS A 77 -12.75 -0.34 3.56
N ASP A 78 -13.32 -1.24 2.76
CA ASP A 78 -14.32 -2.21 3.22
C ASP A 78 -13.70 -3.37 4.00
N HIS A 79 -12.39 -3.56 3.90
CA HIS A 79 -11.62 -4.59 4.60
C HIS A 79 -10.95 -4.09 5.88
N LEU A 80 -10.85 -2.77 6.07
CA LEU A 80 -10.22 -2.15 7.23
C LEU A 80 -11.30 -1.79 8.26
N GLN A 81 -11.39 -2.58 9.33
CA GLN A 81 -12.17 -2.23 10.50
C GLN A 81 -11.33 -1.32 11.39
N THR A 82 -11.61 -0.01 11.35
CA THR A 82 -11.06 0.93 12.32
C THR A 82 -12.01 1.03 13.52
N PRO A 83 -11.51 1.00 14.76
CA PRO A 83 -12.34 1.24 15.94
C PRO A 83 -13.11 2.55 15.79
N ALA A 84 -14.43 2.50 15.95
CA ALA A 84 -15.31 3.66 15.77
C ALA A 84 -15.73 4.27 17.10
N THR A 85 -15.62 3.52 18.21
CA THR A 85 -16.07 3.95 19.54
C THR A 85 -14.93 4.00 20.54
N GLU A 86 -15.05 4.89 21.54
CA GLU A 86 -14.07 5.00 22.63
C GLU A 86 -13.84 3.67 23.36
N ALA A 87 -14.88 2.85 23.49
CA ALA A 87 -14.79 1.52 24.09
C ALA A 87 -13.90 0.56 23.27
N GLU A 88 -14.04 0.56 21.94
CA GLU A 88 -13.18 -0.25 21.06
C GLU A 88 -11.73 0.26 21.08
N TRP A 89 -11.52 1.58 21.08
CA TRP A 89 -10.18 2.17 21.22
C TRP A 89 -9.50 1.79 22.53
N LYS A 90 -10.26 1.78 23.63
CA LYS A 90 -9.78 1.35 24.94
C LYS A 90 -9.45 -0.14 24.96
N SER A 91 -10.29 -0.97 24.34
CA SER A 91 -10.02 -2.40 24.19
C SER A 91 -8.71 -2.67 23.44
N VAL A 92 -8.45 -1.95 22.34
CA VAL A 92 -7.18 -2.08 21.60
C VAL A 92 -6.01 -1.66 22.49
N SER A 93 -6.11 -0.52 23.19
CA SER A 93 -5.06 -0.07 24.12
C SER A 93 -4.77 -1.07 25.24
N ASP A 94 -5.80 -1.66 25.80
CA ASP A 94 -5.66 -2.66 26.87
C ASP A 94 -5.01 -3.95 26.32
N GLU A 95 -5.35 -4.35 25.10
CA GLU A 95 -4.75 -5.51 24.44
C GLU A 95 -3.24 -5.31 24.17
N PHE A 96 -2.84 -4.13 23.67
CA PHE A 96 -1.43 -3.79 23.52
C PHE A 96 -0.68 -3.75 24.86
N HIS A 97 -1.34 -3.24 25.91
CA HIS A 97 -0.77 -3.22 27.25
C HIS A 97 -0.60 -4.65 27.81
N ASN A 98 -1.57 -5.52 27.60
CA ASN A 98 -1.54 -6.90 28.13
C ASN A 98 -0.52 -7.78 27.39
N LEU A 99 -0.44 -7.67 26.06
CA LEU A 99 0.45 -8.50 25.25
C LEU A 99 1.91 -8.01 25.29
N TRP A 100 2.12 -6.69 25.29
CA TRP A 100 3.44 -6.09 25.08
C TRP A 100 3.83 -5.04 26.11
N GLN A 101 3.03 -4.82 27.16
CA GLN A 101 3.26 -3.79 28.17
C GLN A 101 3.42 -2.38 27.58
N PHE A 102 2.74 -2.09 26.48
CA PHE A 102 2.76 -0.78 25.83
C PHE A 102 1.49 0.01 26.22
N PRO A 103 1.51 0.78 27.31
CA PRO A 103 0.35 1.56 27.72
C PRO A 103 0.03 2.64 26.67
N MET A 104 -1.26 2.92 26.49
CA MET A 104 -1.76 3.95 25.57
C MET A 104 -1.38 3.73 24.09
N CYS A 105 -1.16 2.46 23.69
CA CYS A 105 -0.90 2.11 22.30
C CYS A 105 -2.20 1.75 21.59
N ILE A 106 -2.57 2.50 20.56
CA ILE A 106 -3.81 2.24 19.80
C ILE A 106 -3.53 1.71 18.38
N GLY A 107 -2.28 1.36 18.09
CA GLY A 107 -1.85 0.85 16.79
C GLY A 107 -0.34 0.86 16.64
N ALA A 108 0.15 0.06 15.69
CA ALA A 108 1.56 0.01 15.28
C ALA A 108 1.68 0.31 13.78
N LEU A 109 2.77 0.99 13.40
CA LEU A 109 3.14 1.34 12.02
C LEU A 109 4.29 0.45 11.53
#